data_AF-A0A0F9A8I2-F1
#
_entry.id   AF-A0A0F9A8I2-F1
#
_cell.length_a   1.000
_cell.length_b   1.000
_cell.length_c   1.000
_cell.angle_alpha   90.00
_cell.angle_beta   90.00
_cell.angle_gamma   90.00
#
_symmetry.space_group_name_H-M   'P 1'
#
loop_
_entity.id
_entity.type
_entity.pdbx_description
1 polymer ?
#
loop_
_entity_poly.entity_id
_entity_poly.type
_entity_poly.pdbx_seq_one_letter_code
_entity_poly.pdbx_strand_id
1 'polypeptide(L)'
;MERLSWYENVEQDNDFLIIGAGASLKDHIMPIKNFINDKKLISIGINKITEFIIPDYHLWTNNQRLHDQMNYISSKSKLILGIGIANNLIKKLNCNYIQVNYINGPLLRYKYMDGIIYGNLRTAGILAIVIAKIFGAKKIPELAKTLGKAKGDYEKAKIESEKDLPYKDVVKIEDDNRINICFEHMKISESVWLGKFYDLDYIIGSNNNELGFISKIEELK
;
A
#
# COMPACT_ATOMS: atom_id res chain seq x y z
N MET A 1 18.64 16.45 -11.29
CA MET A 1 17.72 15.98 -10.23
C MET A 1 16.32 16.39 -10.65
N GLU A 2 15.42 15.43 -10.83
CA GLU A 2 14.06 15.73 -11.24
C GLU A 2 13.11 15.67 -10.04
N ARG A 3 12.20 16.64 -9.94
CA ARG A 3 11.24 16.77 -8.84
C ARG A 3 9.98 15.96 -9.15
N LEU A 4 9.37 15.37 -8.12
CA LEU A 4 8.13 14.59 -8.25
C LEU A 4 6.97 15.37 -8.90
N SER A 5 6.91 16.69 -8.77
CA SER A 5 5.88 17.52 -9.45
C SER A 5 5.95 17.41 -10.98
N TRP A 6 7.10 17.08 -11.56
CA TRP A 6 7.24 16.83 -13.00
C TRP A 6 6.77 15.43 -13.40
N TYR A 7 6.42 14.59 -12.42
CA TYR A 7 6.00 13.21 -12.58
C TYR A 7 4.52 12.99 -12.34
N GLU A 8 3.74 14.05 -12.23
CA GLU A 8 2.29 13.93 -12.21
C GLU A 8 1.80 13.40 -13.56
N ASN A 9 1.03 12.31 -13.53
CA ASN A 9 0.42 11.69 -14.71
C ASN A 9 1.39 11.24 -15.82
N VAL A 10 2.68 11.03 -15.53
CA VAL A 10 3.66 10.58 -16.53
C VAL A 10 3.39 9.18 -17.08
N GLU A 11 2.64 8.38 -16.35
CA GLU A 11 2.26 7.01 -16.71
C GLU A 11 0.73 6.89 -16.78
N GLN A 12 0.06 7.98 -17.17
CA GLN A 12 -1.39 8.05 -17.27
C GLN A 12 -1.95 6.88 -18.07
N ASP A 13 -3.09 6.37 -17.59
CA ASP A 13 -3.85 5.26 -18.19
C ASP A 13 -3.20 3.87 -18.15
N ASN A 14 -2.00 3.75 -17.55
CA ASN A 14 -1.38 2.45 -17.32
C ASN A 14 -1.86 1.81 -16.01
N ASP A 15 -1.90 0.48 -16.01
CA ASP A 15 -2.13 -0.31 -14.81
C ASP A 15 -0.79 -0.60 -14.12
N PHE A 16 -0.77 -0.53 -12.79
CA PHE A 16 0.45 -0.63 -11.99
C PHE A 16 0.44 -1.86 -11.12
N LEU A 17 1.58 -2.54 -10.99
CA LEU A 17 1.78 -3.59 -10.01
C LEU A 17 2.85 -3.21 -8.98
N ILE A 18 2.50 -3.32 -7.70
CA ILE A 18 3.42 -3.03 -6.59
C ILE A 18 3.91 -4.34 -5.97
N ILE A 19 5.23 -4.50 -5.88
CA ILE A 19 5.85 -5.76 -5.50
C ILE A 19 6.85 -5.54 -4.35
N GLY A 20 6.54 -6.13 -3.20
CA GLY A 20 7.47 -6.21 -2.07
C GLY A 20 8.31 -7.48 -2.11
N ALA A 21 9.53 -7.42 -1.56
CA ALA A 21 10.43 -8.58 -1.44
C ALA A 21 10.07 -9.52 -0.26
N GLY A 22 8.81 -9.96 -0.17
CA GLY A 22 8.35 -10.93 0.83
C GLY A 22 8.89 -12.35 0.57
N ALA A 23 8.96 -13.19 1.59
CA ALA A 23 9.53 -14.54 1.48
C ALA A 23 8.78 -15.43 0.46
N SER A 24 7.45 -15.34 0.45
CA SER A 24 6.58 -16.09 -0.45
C SER A 24 6.66 -15.66 -1.91
N LEU A 25 7.32 -14.52 -2.21
CA LEU A 25 7.49 -14.07 -3.59
C LEU A 25 8.22 -15.13 -4.43
N LYS A 26 9.15 -15.87 -3.82
CA LYS A 26 9.96 -16.90 -4.48
C LYS A 26 9.11 -17.96 -5.18
N ASP A 27 8.00 -18.34 -4.57
CA ASP A 27 7.12 -19.40 -5.07
C ASP A 27 6.22 -18.91 -6.23
N HIS A 28 6.15 -17.60 -6.45
CA HIS A 28 5.22 -16.97 -7.38
C HIS A 28 5.88 -16.06 -8.43
N ILE A 29 7.21 -16.11 -8.56
CA ILE A 29 7.95 -15.26 -9.51
C ILE A 29 7.44 -15.41 -10.94
N MET A 30 7.28 -16.66 -11.41
CA MET A 30 6.92 -16.90 -12.81
C MET A 30 5.48 -16.44 -13.12
N PRO A 31 4.45 -16.78 -12.31
CA PRO A 31 3.11 -16.19 -12.46
C PRO A 31 3.11 -14.66 -12.44
N ILE A 32 3.90 -14.03 -11.56
CA ILE A 32 3.96 -12.57 -11.46
C ILE A 32 4.59 -11.98 -12.73
N LYS A 33 5.70 -12.55 -13.23
CA LYS A 33 6.33 -12.10 -14.48
C LYS A 33 5.38 -12.22 -15.67
N ASN A 34 4.67 -13.34 -15.78
CA ASN A 34 3.67 -13.53 -16.83
C ASN A 34 2.55 -12.50 -16.70
N PHE A 35 2.04 -12.27 -15.49
CA PHE A 35 0.99 -11.28 -15.25
C PHE A 35 1.40 -9.85 -15.63
N ILE A 36 2.63 -9.45 -15.29
CA ILE A 36 3.20 -8.16 -15.70
C ILE A 36 3.25 -8.06 -17.22
N ASN A 37 3.76 -9.08 -17.91
CA ASN A 37 3.91 -9.07 -19.36
C ASN A 37 2.56 -9.12 -20.10
N ASP A 38 1.68 -10.04 -19.71
CA ASP A 38 0.39 -10.28 -20.36
C ASP A 38 -0.55 -9.08 -20.24
N LYS A 39 -0.50 -8.41 -19.08
CA LYS A 39 -1.32 -7.21 -18.82
C LYS A 39 -0.57 -5.91 -19.10
N LYS A 40 0.70 -5.98 -19.52
CA LYS A 40 1.58 -4.83 -19.77
C LYS A 40 1.59 -3.85 -18.60
N LEU A 41 1.74 -4.38 -17.38
CA LEU A 41 1.71 -3.58 -16.15
C LEU A 41 3.02 -2.84 -15.95
N ILE A 42 2.93 -1.62 -15.41
CA ILE A 42 4.08 -0.91 -14.88
C ILE A 42 4.36 -1.40 -13.47
N SER A 43 5.57 -1.88 -13.22
CA SER A 43 5.96 -2.47 -11.95
C SER A 43 6.73 -1.49 -11.05
N ILE A 44 6.27 -1.35 -9.80
CA ILE A 44 7.02 -0.68 -8.72
C ILE A 44 7.51 -1.74 -7.75
N GLY A 45 8.80 -2.01 -7.78
CA GLY A 45 9.45 -2.93 -6.86
C GLY A 45 10.03 -2.21 -5.63
N ILE A 46 10.07 -2.90 -4.49
CA ILE A 46 10.50 -2.33 -3.20
C ILE A 46 11.61 -3.18 -2.56
N ASN A 47 12.65 -2.53 -2.03
CA ASN A 47 13.84 -3.18 -1.44
C ASN A 47 14.52 -4.15 -2.42
N LYS A 48 15.07 -5.29 -1.99
CA LYS A 48 15.81 -6.26 -2.82
C LYS A 48 15.01 -7.06 -3.87
N ILE A 49 13.96 -6.49 -4.45
CA ILE A 49 13.06 -7.15 -5.40
C ILE A 49 13.74 -7.66 -6.68
N THR A 50 14.82 -7.01 -7.10
CA THR A 50 15.65 -7.36 -8.27
C THR A 50 16.35 -8.69 -8.17
N GLU A 51 16.45 -9.28 -6.97
CA GLU A 51 16.82 -10.70 -6.79
C GLU A 51 15.85 -11.63 -7.56
N PHE A 52 14.62 -11.17 -7.82
CA PHE A 52 13.55 -11.95 -8.42
C PHE A 52 13.06 -11.37 -9.76
N ILE A 53 12.81 -10.05 -9.77
CA ILE A 53 12.20 -9.31 -10.88
C ILE A 53 12.84 -7.93 -10.95
N ILE A 54 13.29 -7.52 -12.13
CA ILE A 54 13.72 -6.14 -12.38
C ILE A 54 12.45 -5.31 -12.63
N PRO A 55 12.08 -4.37 -11.74
CA PRO A 55 10.89 -3.56 -11.92
C PRO A 55 11.17 -2.36 -12.83
N ASP A 56 10.13 -1.75 -13.37
CA ASP A 56 10.24 -0.49 -14.12
C ASP A 56 10.68 0.64 -13.19
N TYR A 57 10.08 0.68 -12.01
CA TYR A 57 10.40 1.62 -10.94
C TYR A 57 10.88 0.90 -9.68
N HIS A 58 11.90 1.43 -9.02
CA HIS A 58 12.49 0.79 -7.84
C HIS A 58 12.58 1.75 -6.64
N LEU A 59 11.72 1.51 -5.64
CA LEU A 59 11.55 2.39 -4.49
C LEU A 59 12.51 2.07 -3.33
N TRP A 60 13.20 3.11 -2.86
CA TRP A 60 14.07 3.11 -1.68
C TRP A 60 13.79 4.31 -0.78
N THR A 61 13.53 4.08 0.51
CA THR A 61 13.22 5.14 1.48
C THR A 61 14.12 5.16 2.71
N ASN A 62 15.04 4.21 2.82
CA ASN A 62 15.91 4.05 4.00
C ASN A 62 17.38 3.97 3.59
N ASN A 63 18.22 4.82 4.20
CA ASN A 63 19.65 4.90 3.92
C ASN A 63 20.39 3.59 4.15
N GLN A 64 20.18 2.97 5.30
CA GLN A 64 20.87 1.73 5.67
C GLN A 64 20.55 0.62 4.68
N ARG A 65 19.26 0.43 4.36
CA ARG A 65 18.84 -0.58 3.38
C ARG A 65 19.41 -0.30 1.99
N LEU A 66 19.38 0.95 1.53
CA LEU A 66 19.94 1.31 0.24
C LEU A 66 21.45 1.04 0.19
N HIS A 67 22.18 1.40 1.25
CA HIS A 67 23.62 1.16 1.36
C HIS A 67 23.94 -0.33 1.32
N ASP A 68 23.28 -1.12 2.16
CA ASP A 68 23.57 -2.55 2.31
C ASP A 68 23.12 -3.38 1.10
N GLN A 69 22.17 -2.87 0.33
CA GLN A 69 21.55 -3.58 -0.78
C GLN A 69 21.76 -2.88 -2.13
N MET A 70 22.77 -2.01 -2.23
CA MET A 70 23.03 -1.24 -3.46
C MET A 70 23.32 -2.15 -4.68
N ASN A 71 23.89 -3.33 -4.46
CA ASN A 71 24.15 -4.33 -5.50
C ASN A 71 22.86 -4.93 -6.12
N TYR A 72 21.71 -4.72 -5.48
CA TYR A 72 20.40 -5.09 -5.98
C TYR A 72 19.74 -3.96 -6.79
N ILE A 73 20.48 -2.93 -7.19
CA ILE A 73 19.93 -1.89 -8.06
C ILE A 73 20.23 -2.24 -9.51
N SER A 74 19.20 -2.26 -10.35
CA SER A 74 19.35 -2.44 -11.78
C SER A 74 19.37 -1.08 -12.47
N SER A 75 20.31 -0.86 -13.39
CA SER A 75 20.32 0.31 -14.27
C SER A 75 19.13 0.36 -15.23
N LYS A 76 18.41 -0.76 -15.40
CA LYS A 76 17.16 -0.84 -16.18
C LYS A 76 15.96 -0.27 -15.42
N SER A 77 16.04 -0.17 -14.09
CA SER A 77 14.98 0.40 -13.27
C SER A 77 15.21 1.90 -13.10
N LYS A 78 14.12 2.67 -13.15
CA LYS A 78 14.13 4.07 -12.71
C LYS A 78 13.96 4.10 -11.19
N LEU A 79 14.92 4.69 -10.49
CA LEU A 79 14.89 4.71 -9.04
C LEU A 79 13.88 5.74 -8.53
N ILE A 80 13.17 5.38 -7.46
CA ILE A 80 12.36 6.31 -6.68
C ILE A 80 13.01 6.39 -5.30
N LEU A 81 13.53 7.56 -4.95
CA LEU A 81 14.28 7.77 -3.72
C LEU A 81 13.48 8.67 -2.78
N GLY A 82 13.24 8.21 -1.56
CA GLY A 82 12.65 9.04 -0.52
C GLY A 82 13.55 10.21 -0.15
N ILE A 83 12.94 11.31 0.30
CA ILE A 83 13.66 12.55 0.68
C ILE A 83 14.77 12.34 1.72
N GLY A 84 14.65 11.31 2.57
CA GLY A 84 15.67 10.98 3.57
C GLY A 84 16.93 10.31 3.03
N ILE A 85 16.99 9.94 1.75
CA ILE A 85 18.18 9.28 1.18
C ILE A 85 19.35 10.28 1.05
N ALA A 86 20.49 9.93 1.63
CA ALA A 86 21.66 10.79 1.73
C ALA A 86 22.33 10.99 0.37
N ASN A 87 22.70 12.24 0.06
CA ASN A 87 23.29 12.62 -1.23
C ASN A 87 24.58 11.85 -1.57
N ASN A 88 25.37 11.45 -0.57
CA ASN A 88 26.56 10.64 -0.78
C ASN A 88 26.25 9.22 -1.27
N LEU A 89 25.10 8.65 -0.88
CA LEU A 89 24.61 7.38 -1.43
C LEU A 89 24.11 7.59 -2.85
N ILE A 90 23.33 8.65 -3.10
CA ILE A 90 22.80 8.96 -4.44
C ILE A 90 23.93 9.11 -5.46
N LYS A 91 25.02 9.81 -5.10
CA LYS A 91 26.19 9.98 -5.98
C LYS A 91 26.88 8.67 -6.39
N LYS A 92 26.70 7.60 -5.60
CA LYS A 92 27.23 6.27 -5.92
C LYS A 92 26.31 5.49 -6.86
N LEU A 93 25.07 5.94 -7.05
CA LEU A 93 24.11 5.31 -7.94
C LEU A 93 24.37 5.74 -9.38
N ASN A 94 24.52 4.77 -10.28
CA ASN A 94 24.64 5.00 -11.71
C ASN A 94 23.30 4.75 -12.43
N CYS A 95 22.22 5.37 -11.93
CA CYS A 95 20.87 5.14 -12.42
C CYS A 95 20.08 6.45 -12.44
N ASN A 96 19.11 6.55 -13.36
CA ASN A 96 18.13 7.62 -13.34
C ASN A 96 17.26 7.49 -12.09
N TYR A 97 16.97 8.62 -11.44
CA TYR A 97 16.19 8.63 -10.22
C TYR A 97 15.24 9.81 -10.13
N ILE A 98 14.15 9.61 -9.39
CA ILE A 98 13.17 10.61 -8.99
C ILE A 98 13.26 10.72 -7.48
N GLN A 99 13.38 11.95 -6.96
CA GLN A 99 13.32 12.17 -5.52
C GLN A 99 11.90 12.53 -5.11
N VAL A 100 11.39 11.81 -4.11
CA VAL A 100 10.02 11.95 -3.61
C VAL A 100 10.02 12.61 -2.24
N ASN A 101 9.40 13.78 -2.18
CA ASN A 101 9.18 14.52 -0.95
C ASN A 101 7.92 14.00 -0.28
N TYR A 102 8.03 13.58 0.97
CA TYR A 102 6.88 13.18 1.74
C TYR A 102 7.04 13.48 3.23
N ILE A 103 5.91 13.72 3.88
CA ILE A 103 5.78 13.89 5.32
C ILE A 103 4.90 12.75 5.85
N ASN A 104 5.52 11.90 6.66
CA ASN A 104 4.85 10.77 7.29
C ASN A 104 4.38 11.14 8.71
N GLY A 105 3.11 10.91 9.02
CA GLY A 105 2.57 11.10 10.37
C GLY A 105 1.34 10.22 10.63
N PRO A 106 1.19 9.65 11.84
CA PRO A 106 0.13 8.67 12.12
C PRO A 106 -1.28 9.25 11.99
N LEU A 107 -1.45 10.56 12.23
CA LEU A 107 -2.72 11.28 12.14
C LEU A 107 -2.86 12.10 10.85
N LEU A 108 -1.86 12.06 9.97
CA LEU A 108 -1.92 12.81 8.71
C LEU A 108 -2.84 12.10 7.73
N ARG A 109 -3.89 12.80 7.30
CA ARG A 109 -4.71 12.39 6.16
C ARG A 109 -3.88 12.51 4.89
N TYR A 110 -4.16 11.62 3.94
CA TYR A 110 -3.53 11.68 2.63
C TYR A 110 -3.82 13.03 1.95
N LYS A 111 -2.76 13.72 1.53
CA LYS A 111 -2.83 14.92 0.71
C LYS A 111 -1.59 14.99 -0.19
N TYR A 112 -1.76 15.51 -1.39
CA TYR A 112 -0.65 15.87 -2.27
C TYR A 112 -0.76 17.36 -2.61
N MET A 113 0.30 18.11 -2.36
CA MET A 113 0.34 19.57 -2.54
C MET A 113 1.78 20.01 -2.77
N ASP A 114 1.99 20.87 -3.77
CA ASP A 114 3.30 21.47 -4.09
C ASP A 114 4.43 20.43 -4.24
N GLY A 115 4.13 19.27 -4.82
CA GLY A 115 5.10 18.19 -5.01
C GLY A 115 5.44 17.39 -3.75
N ILE A 116 4.71 17.59 -2.64
CA ILE A 116 4.92 16.90 -1.36
C ILE A 116 3.72 15.99 -1.06
N ILE A 117 4.02 14.75 -0.69
CA ILE A 117 3.05 13.76 -0.24
C ILE A 117 2.90 13.84 1.29
N TYR A 118 1.70 14.05 1.79
CA TYR A 118 1.37 14.00 3.22
C TYR A 118 0.53 12.77 3.50
N GLY A 119 0.77 12.07 4.61
CA GLY A 119 -0.12 11.00 5.07
C GLY A 119 0.54 10.06 6.07
N ASN A 120 -0.20 9.01 6.46
CA ASN A 120 0.36 7.87 7.18
C ASN A 120 1.02 6.89 6.19
N LEU A 121 2.26 7.18 5.82
CA LEU A 121 3.08 6.46 4.84
C LEU A 121 4.09 5.53 5.54
N ARG A 122 3.66 4.87 6.63
CA ARG A 122 4.53 4.09 7.53
C ARG A 122 5.35 3.01 6.80
N THR A 123 4.81 2.44 5.73
CA THR A 123 5.49 1.40 4.95
C THR A 123 5.80 1.89 3.54
N ALA A 124 6.91 1.40 2.98
CA ALA A 124 7.27 1.69 1.59
C ALA A 124 6.19 1.21 0.60
N GLY A 125 5.41 0.18 0.96
CA GLY A 125 4.27 -0.28 0.15
C GLY A 125 3.15 0.77 0.05
N ILE A 126 2.78 1.38 1.16
CA ILE A 126 1.78 2.48 1.17
C ILE A 126 2.30 3.66 0.34
N LEU A 127 3.57 4.02 0.51
CA LEU A 127 4.18 5.09 -0.29
C LEU A 127 4.17 4.74 -1.79
N ALA A 128 4.49 3.51 -2.18
CA ALA A 128 4.44 3.07 -3.58
C ALA A 128 3.02 3.18 -4.18
N ILE A 129 1.97 2.83 -3.43
CA ILE A 129 0.57 2.97 -3.86
C ILE A 129 0.25 4.44 -4.16
N VAL A 130 0.65 5.33 -3.26
CA VAL A 130 0.42 6.76 -3.43
C VAL A 130 1.19 7.31 -4.63
N ILE A 131 2.44 6.90 -4.82
CA ILE A 131 3.25 7.32 -5.97
C ILE A 131 2.65 6.82 -7.28
N ALA A 132 2.20 5.56 -7.35
CA ALA A 132 1.50 5.04 -8.53
C ALA A 132 0.28 5.90 -8.88
N LYS A 133 -0.51 6.32 -7.88
CA LYS A 133 -1.65 7.23 -8.08
C LYS A 133 -1.22 8.59 -8.63
N ILE A 134 -0.13 9.17 -8.12
CA ILE A 134 0.42 10.44 -8.61
C ILE A 134 0.93 10.31 -10.05
N PHE A 135 1.52 9.16 -10.40
CA PHE A 135 1.96 8.87 -11.77
C PHE A 135 0.78 8.67 -12.75
N GLY A 136 -0.47 8.64 -12.28
CA GLY A 136 -1.65 8.51 -13.12
C GLY A 136 -2.13 7.06 -13.30
N ALA A 137 -1.81 6.17 -12.35
CA ALA A 137 -2.24 4.77 -12.40
C ALA A 137 -3.77 4.67 -12.56
N LYS A 138 -4.19 3.96 -13.62
CA LYS A 138 -5.61 3.68 -13.88
C LYS A 138 -6.15 2.64 -12.90
N LYS A 139 -5.39 1.58 -12.68
CA LYS A 139 -5.67 0.52 -11.70
C LYS A 139 -4.39 0.07 -11.02
N ILE A 140 -4.54 -0.36 -9.78
CA ILE A 140 -3.50 -1.07 -9.03
C ILE A 140 -4.10 -2.43 -8.66
N PRO A 141 -3.83 -3.52 -9.39
CA PRO A 141 -4.44 -4.81 -9.13
C PRO A 141 -4.12 -5.33 -7.72
N GLU A 142 -5.12 -5.87 -7.02
CA GLU A 142 -4.94 -6.55 -5.75
C GLU A 142 -4.25 -7.92 -5.95
N LEU A 143 -2.91 -7.99 -5.97
CA LEU A 143 -2.20 -9.28 -5.85
C LEU A 143 -2.05 -9.75 -4.39
N ALA A 144 -2.35 -8.88 -3.43
CA ALA A 144 -1.95 -9.04 -2.03
C ALA A 144 -2.74 -10.11 -1.24
N LYS A 145 -3.96 -10.47 -1.64
CA LYS A 145 -4.76 -11.44 -0.87
C LYS A 145 -4.23 -12.88 -1.00
N THR A 146 -3.57 -13.23 -2.09
CA THR A 146 -3.27 -14.64 -2.40
C THR A 146 -1.90 -15.10 -1.91
N LEU A 147 -0.92 -14.22 -1.72
CA LEU A 147 0.48 -14.67 -1.72
C LEU A 147 1.26 -14.44 -0.41
N GLY A 148 0.85 -13.56 0.50
CA GLY A 148 1.79 -13.07 1.54
C GLY A 148 1.80 -13.79 2.90
N LYS A 149 0.62 -13.98 3.50
CA LYS A 149 0.48 -14.34 4.92
C LYS A 149 -0.98 -14.59 5.32
N ALA A 150 -1.91 -13.95 4.60
CA ALA A 150 -3.35 -14.09 4.81
C ALA A 150 -3.80 -15.56 4.81
N LYS A 151 -3.30 -16.41 3.91
CA LYS A 151 -3.64 -17.85 3.93
C LYS A 151 -3.05 -18.58 5.15
N GLY A 152 -1.81 -18.30 5.56
CA GLY A 152 -1.18 -19.01 6.69
C GLY A 152 -1.78 -18.64 8.05
N ASP A 153 -2.07 -17.35 8.25
CA ASP A 153 -2.70 -16.85 9.47
C ASP A 153 -4.21 -17.15 9.47
N TYR A 154 -4.88 -17.15 8.30
CA TYR A 154 -6.27 -17.61 8.15
C TYR A 154 -6.40 -19.12 8.36
N GLU A 155 -5.52 -19.96 7.82
CA GLU A 155 -5.55 -21.42 8.02
C GLU A 155 -5.25 -21.77 9.47
N LYS A 156 -4.28 -21.08 10.11
CA LYS A 156 -4.05 -21.22 11.57
C LYS A 156 -5.27 -20.79 12.39
N ALA A 157 -5.82 -19.61 12.11
CA ALA A 157 -7.01 -19.12 12.80
C ALA A 157 -8.24 -19.98 12.53
N LYS A 158 -8.36 -20.59 11.34
CA LYS A 158 -9.44 -21.52 10.96
C LYS A 158 -9.30 -22.83 11.74
N ILE A 159 -8.12 -23.43 11.78
CA ILE A 159 -7.81 -24.65 12.55
C ILE A 159 -7.99 -24.43 14.07
N GLU A 160 -7.68 -23.23 14.57
CA GLU A 160 -7.91 -22.84 15.96
C GLU A 160 -9.39 -22.54 16.24
N SER A 161 -10.13 -21.93 15.31
CA SER A 161 -11.57 -21.65 15.44
C SER A 161 -12.46 -22.89 15.32
N GLU A 162 -12.06 -23.89 14.53
CA GLU A 162 -12.79 -25.16 14.40
C GLU A 162 -12.63 -26.06 15.64
N LYS A 163 -11.70 -25.73 16.55
CA LYS A 163 -11.49 -26.44 17.82
C LYS A 163 -12.30 -25.85 18.98
N ASP A 164 -12.82 -24.64 18.86
CA ASP A 164 -13.58 -23.94 19.91
C ASP A 164 -14.98 -23.48 19.43
N LEU A 165 -15.93 -24.43 19.49
CA LEU A 165 -17.38 -24.25 19.74
C LEU A 165 -18.30 -23.57 18.68
N PRO A 166 -19.63 -23.81 18.77
CA PRO A 166 -20.54 -23.89 17.61
C PRO A 166 -21.39 -22.62 17.35
N TYR A 167 -21.93 -22.58 16.12
CA TYR A 167 -23.16 -21.90 15.66
C TYR A 167 -23.03 -20.59 14.85
N LYS A 168 -23.96 -20.51 13.88
CA LYS A 168 -24.12 -19.62 12.72
C LYS A 168 -24.44 -18.15 13.07
N ASP A 169 -24.03 -17.21 12.22
CA ASP A 169 -24.91 -16.52 11.26
C ASP A 169 -24.11 -15.56 10.35
N VAL A 170 -24.45 -15.53 9.06
CA VAL A 170 -23.81 -14.71 8.01
C VAL A 170 -24.81 -13.68 7.53
N VAL A 171 -24.46 -12.38 7.61
CA VAL A 171 -25.21 -11.30 6.93
C VAL A 171 -24.30 -10.66 5.89
N LYS A 172 -24.77 -10.63 4.63
CA LYS A 172 -24.17 -9.91 3.50
C LYS A 172 -24.72 -8.48 3.45
N ILE A 173 -23.89 -7.50 3.10
CA ILE A 173 -24.36 -6.18 2.63
C ILE A 173 -23.50 -5.73 1.44
N GLU A 174 -24.20 -5.21 0.41
CA GLU A 174 -23.73 -4.73 -0.89
C GLU A 174 -23.34 -3.23 -0.88
N ASP A 175 -22.70 -2.80 -1.97
CA ASP A 175 -21.87 -1.62 -2.24
C ASP A 175 -22.45 -0.21 -1.97
N ASP A 176 -21.55 0.78 -1.72
CA ASP A 176 -21.47 1.99 -2.56
C ASP A 176 -20.18 2.84 -2.35
N ASN A 177 -19.46 3.10 -3.44
CA ASN A 177 -18.50 4.21 -3.71
C ASN A 177 -17.60 4.81 -2.61
N ARG A 178 -16.99 3.98 -1.76
CA ARG A 178 -15.84 4.37 -0.92
C ARG A 178 -14.65 3.48 -1.28
N ILE A 179 -13.46 4.07 -1.47
CA ILE A 179 -12.23 3.28 -1.28
C ILE A 179 -12.13 3.00 0.22
N ASN A 180 -12.88 2.00 0.67
CA ASN A 180 -12.69 1.36 1.96
C ASN A 180 -11.47 0.45 1.80
N ILE A 181 -10.29 0.97 2.08
CA ILE A 181 -9.22 0.08 2.55
C ILE A 181 -9.64 -0.30 3.98
N CYS A 182 -10.43 -1.36 4.10
CA CYS A 182 -10.78 -1.94 5.39
C CYS A 182 -9.49 -2.36 6.11
N PHE A 183 -9.07 -1.56 7.08
CA PHE A 183 -8.17 -1.96 8.16
C PHE A 183 -8.98 -2.35 9.40
N GLU A 184 -10.01 -3.19 9.22
CA GLU A 184 -10.65 -3.82 10.37
C GLU A 184 -10.08 -5.22 10.55
N HIS A 185 -9.61 -5.47 11.78
CA HIS A 185 -8.84 -6.62 12.27
C HIS A 185 -7.33 -6.58 12.02
N MET A 186 -6.70 -5.46 12.37
CA MET A 186 -5.37 -5.53 12.99
C MET A 186 -5.54 -5.48 14.52
N LYS A 187 -6.05 -6.57 15.10
CA LYS A 187 -5.84 -6.82 16.55
C LYS A 187 -4.36 -7.12 16.72
N ILE A 188 -3.60 -6.07 17.00
CA ILE A 188 -2.23 -6.17 17.50
C ILE A 188 -2.35 -6.88 18.86
N SER A 189 -1.81 -8.09 18.96
CA SER A 189 -1.64 -8.76 20.25
C SER A 189 -0.76 -7.87 21.13
N GLU A 190 -1.31 -7.49 22.28
CA GLU A 190 -0.64 -6.75 23.33
C GLU A 190 0.67 -7.42 23.74
N SER A 191 1.77 -6.69 23.63
CA SER A 191 2.84 -6.77 24.62
C SER A 191 3.67 -5.49 24.55
N VAL A 192 3.54 -4.71 25.62
CA VAL A 192 4.44 -3.64 26.06
C VAL A 192 4.37 -2.33 25.24
N TRP A 193 3.42 -1.46 25.62
CA TRP A 193 3.72 -0.05 25.96
C TRP A 193 2.55 0.48 26.81
N LEU A 194 2.68 0.35 28.14
CA LEU A 194 1.85 1.08 29.10
C LEU A 194 2.35 2.52 29.17
N GLY A 195 1.56 3.45 28.65
CA GLY A 195 1.80 4.88 28.74
C GLY A 195 0.56 5.65 28.32
N LYS A 196 -0.36 5.82 29.28
CA LYS A 196 -1.65 6.54 29.16
C LYS A 196 -1.53 7.86 28.39
N PHE A 197 -2.45 8.12 27.45
CA PHE A 197 -3.11 9.41 27.29
C PHE A 197 -4.51 9.21 26.70
N TYR A 198 -5.46 9.94 27.28
CA TYR A 198 -6.91 9.89 27.07
C TYR A 198 -7.35 10.69 25.83
N ASP A 199 -8.56 10.35 25.36
CA ASP A 199 -9.53 11.14 24.58
C ASP A 199 -9.26 11.51 23.12
N LEU A 200 -10.17 11.06 22.24
CA LEU A 200 -10.67 11.83 21.10
C LEU A 200 -11.98 11.22 20.55
N ASP A 201 -13.05 11.35 21.34
CA ASP A 201 -14.40 11.55 20.81
C ASP A 201 -14.49 12.98 20.23
N TYR A 202 -14.33 13.14 18.90
CA TYR A 202 -14.80 14.28 18.08
C TYR A 202 -14.29 14.03 16.65
N ILE A 203 -15.10 13.78 15.61
CA ILE A 203 -15.82 14.78 14.81
C ILE A 203 -16.84 13.97 13.95
N ILE A 204 -18.12 14.02 14.31
CA ILE A 204 -19.21 13.87 13.34
C ILE A 204 -19.81 15.26 13.22
N GLY A 205 -19.48 15.93 12.12
CA GLY A 205 -20.09 17.21 11.77
C GLY A 205 -21.54 16.98 11.35
N SER A 206 -22.44 17.46 12.18
CA SER A 206 -23.86 17.64 11.92
C SER A 206 -24.07 18.62 10.77
N ASN A 207 -24.85 18.22 9.78
CA ASN A 207 -25.80 19.12 9.12
C ASN A 207 -27.18 18.53 9.35
N ASN A 208 -27.98 19.27 10.12
CA ASN A 208 -29.38 19.00 10.41
C ASN A 208 -30.28 19.39 9.23
N ASN A 209 -31.49 18.85 9.30
CA ASN A 209 -32.75 19.19 8.64
C ASN A 209 -33.13 18.12 7.60
N GLU A 210 -34.27 17.42 7.67
CA GLU A 210 -35.44 17.47 8.54
C GLU A 210 -36.20 16.14 8.35
N LEU A 211 -36.75 15.62 9.46
CA LEU A 211 -38.06 14.97 9.60
C LEU A 211 -38.63 14.06 8.48
N GLY A 212 -38.83 12.80 8.87
CA GLY A 212 -40.00 12.00 8.46
C GLY A 212 -39.69 10.79 7.58
N PHE A 213 -39.60 9.59 8.17
CA PHE A 213 -40.74 8.65 8.17
C PHE A 213 -40.34 7.30 8.81
N ILE A 214 -41.11 6.94 9.83
CA ILE A 214 -41.26 5.60 10.38
C ILE A 214 -42.07 4.75 9.38
N SER A 215 -41.76 3.45 9.35
CA SER A 215 -42.57 2.32 8.82
C SER A 215 -42.77 2.22 7.30
N LYS A 216 -42.18 1.18 6.69
CA LYS A 216 -42.92 -0.05 6.30
C LYS A 216 -41.95 -1.09 5.72
N ILE A 217 -41.69 -2.13 6.50
CA ILE A 217 -41.52 -3.48 5.94
C ILE A 217 -42.95 -3.96 5.73
N GLU A 218 -43.36 -4.15 4.48
CA GLU A 218 -44.41 -5.10 4.10
C GLU A 218 -44.39 -5.28 2.57
N GLU A 219 -44.38 -6.56 2.17
CA GLU A 219 -44.62 -7.10 0.82
C GLU A 219 -43.41 -6.99 -0.14
N LEU A 220 -42.65 -8.05 -0.47
CA LEU A 220 -43.07 -9.38 -0.94
C LEU A 220 -44.25 -9.30 -1.93
N LYS A 221 -44.02 -8.64 -3.07
CA LYS A 221 -44.26 -9.16 -4.43
C LYS A 221 -43.64 -8.26 -5.49
#